data_AF-A0A0G0I224-F1
#
_entry.id   AF-A0A0G0I224-F1
#
_cell.length_a   1.000
_cell.length_b   1.000
_cell.length_c   1.000
_cell.angle_alpha   90.00
_cell.angle_beta   90.00
_cell.angle_gamma   90.00
#
_symmetry.space_group_name_H-M   'P 1'
#
loop_
_entity.id
_entity.type
_entity.pdbx_description
1 polymer ?
#
loop_
_entity_poly.entity_id
_entity_poly.type
_entity_poly.pdbx_seq_one_letter_code
_entity_poly.pdbx_strand_id
1 'polypeptide(L)' 'MKNPGLAAILSFFWTGLGQIYNGQIGKGIVFIVVQWVNALLMFVVIGFITFPIVWIWGMIDAYKTAETYNLNDFNHRG' A
#
# COMPACT_ATOMS: atom_id res chain seq x y z
N MET A 1 20.76 32.54 7.89
CA MET A 1 19.90 32.75 6.71
C MET A 1 19.09 31.48 6.51
N LYS A 2 17.75 31.56 6.54
CA LYS A 2 16.89 30.38 6.36
C LYS A 2 17.01 29.93 4.90
N ASN A 3 17.56 28.74 4.67
CA ASN A 3 17.85 28.23 3.33
C ASN A 3 16.53 27.74 2.68
N PRO A 4 15.99 28.45 1.68
CA PRO A 4 14.70 28.13 1.05
C PRO A 4 14.69 26.73 0.43
N GLY A 5 15.85 26.25 -0.03
CA GLY A 5 16.01 24.92 -0.59
C GLY A 5 15.81 23.80 0.44
N LEU A 6 16.27 24.00 1.68
CA LEU A 6 16.05 23.05 2.77
C LEU A 6 14.58 23.00 3.19
N ALA A 7 13.89 24.15 3.19
CA ALA A 7 12.45 24.23 3.44
C ALA A 7 11.63 23.57 2.32
N ALA A 8 12.08 23.67 1.07
CA ALA A 8 11.46 23.01 -0.07
C ALA A 8 11.68 21.47 -0.02
N ILE A 9 12.88 21.01 0.32
CA ILE A 9 13.18 19.59 0.50
C ILE A 9 12.40 19.01 1.69
N LEU A 10 12.29 19.73 2.81
CA LEU A 10 11.40 19.30 3.91
C LEU A 10 9.92 19.27 3.50
N SER A 11 9.47 20.24 2.70
CA SER A 11 8.10 20.26 2.14
C SER A 11 7.87 19.13 1.14
N PHE A 12 8.92 18.69 0.45
CA PHE A 12 8.91 17.58 -0.50
C PHE A 12 8.76 16.23 0.21
N PHE A 13 9.31 16.09 1.43
CA PHE A 13 9.18 14.86 2.23
C PHE A 13 7.86 14.77 3.03
N TRP A 14 7.08 15.86 3.19
CA TRP A 14 5.81 15.82 3.93
C TRP A 14 4.86 16.97 3.55
N THR A 15 3.74 16.63 2.90
CA THR A 15 2.67 17.59 2.59
C THR A 15 2.22 18.31 3.87
N GLY A 16 2.28 19.64 3.89
CA GLY A 16 1.89 20.49 5.03
C GLY A 16 3.04 21.17 5.77
N LEU A 17 4.28 20.68 5.69
CA LEU A 17 5.44 21.37 6.31
C LEU A 17 5.73 22.73 5.67
N GLY A 18 5.51 22.89 4.36
CA GLY A 18 5.65 24.18 3.68
C GLY A 18 4.63 25.23 4.14
N GLN A 19 3.41 24.80 4.50
CA GLN A 19 2.39 25.69 5.06
C GLN A 19 2.78 26.13 6.48
N ILE A 20 3.36 25.24 7.30
CA ILE A 20 3.89 25.57 8.63
C ILE A 20 5.08 26.54 8.50
N TYR A 21 5.98 26.31 7.54
CA TYR A 21 7.12 27.20 7.28
C TYR A 21 6.69 28.61 6.84
N ASN A 22 5.61 28.71 6.06
CA ASN A 22 4.98 29.98 5.67
C ASN A 22 4.16 30.64 6.81
N GLY A 23 4.25 30.12 8.05
CA GLY A 23 3.52 30.64 9.22
C GLY A 23 2.05 30.22 9.30
N GLN A 24 1.54 29.43 8.35
CA GLN A 24 0.16 28.95 8.28
C GLN A 24 0.03 27.58 8.95
N ILE A 25 0.28 27.53 10.26
CA ILE A 25 0.35 26.27 11.03
C ILE A 25 -0.94 25.46 10.92
N GLY A 26 -2.10 26.11 11.08
CA GLY A 26 -3.41 25.43 11.04
C GLY A 26 -3.66 24.72 9.69
N LYS A 27 -3.37 25.39 8.57
CA LYS A 27 -3.50 24.78 7.24
C LYS A 27 -2.51 23.62 7.07
N GLY A 28 -1.28 23.78 7.55
CA GLY A 28 -0.28 22.72 7.49
C GLY A 28 -0.70 21.44 8.21
N ILE A 29 -1.25 21.56 9.41
CA ILE A 29 -1.78 20.40 10.17
C ILE A 29 -2.91 19.71 9.41
N VAL A 30 -3.86 20.47 8.84
CA VAL A 30 -4.96 19.91 8.04
C VAL A 30 -4.43 19.11 6.85
N PHE A 31 -3.47 19.66 6.10
CA PHE A 31 -2.87 18.95 4.97
C PHE A 31 -2.17 17.65 5.39
N ILE A 32 -1.47 17.66 6.53
CA ILE A 32 -0.82 16.46 7.07
C ILE A 32 -1.87 15.40 7.38
N VAL A 33 -2.91 15.74 8.13
CA VAL A 33 -3.96 14.79 8.54
C VAL A 33 -4.67 14.21 7.33
N VAL A 34 -5.04 15.05 6.35
CA VAL A 34 -5.70 14.60 5.12
C VAL A 34 -4.80 13.68 4.32
N GLN A 35 -3.50 13.95 4.24
CA GLN A 35 -2.57 13.09 3.53
C GLN A 35 -2.43 11.72 4.18
N TRP A 36 -2.36 11.69 5.52
CA TRP A 36 -2.33 10.45 6.30
C TRP A 36 -3.59 9.61 6.11
N VAL A 37 -4.77 10.23 6.15
CA VAL A 37 -6.04 9.54 5.90
C VAL A 37 -6.08 8.97 4.48
N ASN A 38 -5.62 9.72 3.47
CA ASN A 38 -5.55 9.21 2.10
C ASN A 38 -4.58 8.04 1.96
N ALA A 39 -3.42 8.07 2.62
CA ALA A 39 -2.47 6.96 2.61
C ALA A 39 -3.07 5.69 3.22
N LEU A 40 -3.77 5.82 4.34
CA LEU A 40 -4.50 4.69 4.96
C LEU A 40 -5.61 4.17 4.05
N LEU A 41 -6.39 5.07 3.43
CA LEU A 41 -7.45 4.69 2.49
C LEU A 41 -6.89 3.94 1.28
N MET A 42 -5.77 4.38 0.71
CA MET A 42 -5.11 3.63 -0.36
C MET A 42 -4.72 2.22 0.09
N PHE A 43 -4.16 2.08 1.29
CA PHE A 43 -3.78 0.76 1.81
C PHE A 43 -4.99 -0.15 2.02
N VAL A 44 -6.09 0.39 2.57
CA VAL A 44 -7.35 -0.34 2.76
C VAL A 44 -7.95 -0.76 1.41
N VAL A 45 -8.04 0.15 0.45
CA VAL A 45 -8.59 -0.14 -0.88
C VAL A 45 -7.75 -1.17 -1.63
N ILE A 46 -6.42 -1.03 -1.61
CA ILE A 46 -5.51 -2.00 -2.21
C ILE A 46 -5.68 -3.36 -1.52
N GLY A 47 -5.67 -3.39 -0.18
CA GLY A 47 -5.88 -4.61 0.59
C GLY A 47 -7.22 -5.30 0.27
N PHE A 48 -8.29 -4.52 0.11
CA PHE A 48 -9.61 -5.05 -0.22
C PHE A 48 -9.68 -5.68 -1.62
N ILE A 49 -8.84 -5.23 -2.55
CA ILE A 49 -8.73 -5.79 -3.90
C ILE A 49 -7.76 -6.98 -3.91
N THR A 50 -6.59 -6.85 -3.29
CA THR A 50 -5.56 -7.90 -3.31
C THR A 50 -5.98 -9.13 -2.51
N PHE A 51 -6.71 -8.95 -1.40
CA PHE A 51 -7.19 -10.04 -0.56
C PHE A 51 -8.02 -11.09 -1.32
N PRO A 52 -9.14 -10.75 -2.00
CA PRO A 52 -9.92 -11.74 -2.75
C PRO A 52 -9.15 -12.33 -3.93
N ILE A 53 -8.27 -11.56 -4.59
CA ILE A 53 -7.46 -12.05 -5.72
C ILE A 53 -6.52 -13.16 -5.25
N VAL A 54 -5.75 -12.89 -4.19
CA VAL A 54 -4.80 -13.88 -3.63
C VAL A 54 -5.54 -15.08 -3.07
N TRP A 55 -6.69 -14.87 -2.44
CA TRP A 55 -7.52 -15.96 -1.94
C TRP A 55 -8.01 -16.90 -3.05
N ILE A 56 -8.53 -16.35 -4.15
CA ILE A 56 -8.98 -17.14 -5.31
C ILE A 56 -7.81 -17.86 -5.97
N TRP A 57 -6.67 -17.18 -6.11
CA TRP A 57 -5.48 -17.81 -6.65
C TRP A 57 -5.03 -18.98 -5.76
N GLY A 58 -4.97 -18.80 -4.45
CA GLY A 58 -4.63 -19.87 -3.51
C GLY A 58 -5.56 -21.09 -3.62
N MET A 59 -6.87 -20.88 -3.84
CA MET A 59 -7.79 -21.98 -4.12
C MET A 59 -7.43 -22.71 -5.42
N ILE A 60 -7.24 -21.98 -6.53
CA ILE A 60 -6.91 -22.58 -7.84
C ILE A 60 -5.59 -23.35 -7.77
N ASP A 61 -4.59 -22.81 -7.09
CA ASP A 61 -3.28 -23.44 -6.91
C ASP A 61 -3.42 -24.76 -6.15
N ALA A 62 -4.14 -24.75 -5.01
CA ALA A 62 -4.41 -25.96 -4.23
C ALA A 62 -5.14 -27.04 -5.04
N TYR A 63 -6.12 -26.68 -5.89
CA TYR A 63 -6.80 -27.64 -6.77
C TYR A 63 -5.86 -28.28 -7.80
N LYS A 64 -5.05 -27.47 -8.49
CA LYS A 64 -4.08 -27.96 -9.49
C LYS A 64 -3.00 -28.82 -8.86
N THR A 65 -2.53 -28.43 -7.69
CA THR A 65 -1.55 -29.20 -6.93
C THR A 65 -2.12 -30.57 -6.52
N ALA A 66 -3.36 -30.62 -6.02
CA ALA A 66 -4.02 -31.88 -5.66
C ALA A 66 -4.22 -32.80 -6.88
N GLU A 67 -4.61 -32.25 -8.03
CA GLU A 67 -4.75 -33.00 -9.28
C GLU A 67 -3.41 -33.60 -9.73
N THR A 68 -2.34 -32.81 -9.65
CA THR A 68 -0.97 -33.25 -10.01
C THR A 68 -0.50 -34.40 -9.12
N TYR A 69 -0.75 -34.34 -7.81
CA TYR A 69 -0.42 -35.44 -6.90
C TYR A 69 -1.20 -36.73 -7.22
N ASN A 70 -2.50 -36.62 -7.51
CA ASN A 70 -3.33 -37.79 -7.83
C ASN A 70 -2.91 -38.46 -9.15
N LEU A 71 -2.58 -37.66 -10.18
CA LEU A 71 -2.05 -38.17 -11.44
C LEU A 71 -0.70 -38.88 -11.25
N ASN A 72 0.17 -38.32 -10.42
CA ASN A 72 1.45 -38.93 -10.12
C ASN A 72 1.30 -40.24 -9.33
N ASP A 73 0.43 -40.30 -8.32
CA ASP A 73 0.17 -41.53 -7.56
C ASP A 73 -0.45 -42.63 -8.44
N PHE A 74 -1.35 -42.28 -9.36
CA PHE A 74 -1.90 -43.25 -10.33
C PHE A 74 -0.82 -43.82 -11.26
N ASN A 75 0.06 -42.98 -11.82
CA ASN A 75 1.15 -43.43 -12.70
C ASN A 75 2.22 -44.29 -11.99
N HIS A 76 2.40 -44.15 -10.67
CA HIS A 76 3.34 -44.98 -9.91
C HIS A 76 2.74 -46.32 -9.46
N ARG A 77 1.40 -46.45 -9.46
CA ARG A 77 0.68 -47.66 -9.04
C ARG A 77 0.17 -48.52 -10.21
N GLY A 78 0.20 -48.01 -11.44
CA GLY A 78 -0.23 -48.69 -12.67
C GLY A 78 0.87 -49.50 -13.34
#